data_AF-A0A396SA69-F1
#
_entry.id   AF-A0A396SA69-F1
#
_cell.length_a   1.000
_cell.length_b   1.000
_cell.length_c   1.000
_cell.angle_alpha   90.00
_cell.angle_beta   90.00
_cell.angle_gamma   90.00
#
_symmetry.space_group_name_H-M   'P 1'
#
loop_
_entity.id
_entity.type
_entity.pdbx_description
1 polymer ?
#
loop_
_entity_poly.entity_id
_entity_poly.type
_entity_poly.pdbx_seq_one_letter_code
_entity_poly.pdbx_strand_id
1 'polypeptide(L)'
;MHLYVENERIYFHDKEQNILGYTDFKEKLWADVQSVNWKISWGKTRKNGKRKGYIGTSSSKFGKYKKLHQLVMLHWYGKEAIEEAYEKDFIVEHMDNDSFNCCIDNLSFAPDNVNKAKGLTYDIERIEAIPIVAVNMYKDFDTQKFQITVGFNSPVVQKTENGFEYVNALKLVYENDFRRTLLDAQEILYEMVNNGLLDTSKLHHLNYKVEKAILTVLQEGEENASMIQRNGEWLLVFNDQTRIIKVAPDKDLYQK
;
A
#
# COMPACT_ATOMS: atom_id res chain seq x y z
N MET A 1 -23.81 6.74 -3.59
CA MET A 1 -22.68 7.28 -2.80
C MET A 1 -22.52 8.76 -3.09
N HIS A 2 -22.03 9.56 -2.14
CA HIS A 2 -21.63 10.95 -2.36
C HIS A 2 -20.19 10.99 -2.90
N LEU A 3 -19.98 11.71 -4.00
CA LEU A 3 -18.68 11.80 -4.67
C LEU A 3 -18.15 13.22 -4.58
N TYR A 4 -16.85 13.36 -4.34
CA TYR A 4 -16.17 14.66 -4.29
C TYR A 4 -14.69 14.52 -4.59
N VAL A 5 -14.04 15.63 -4.92
CA VAL A 5 -12.60 15.71 -5.17
C VAL A 5 -11.95 16.57 -4.10
N GLU A 6 -10.85 16.09 -3.53
CA GLU A 6 -10.05 16.80 -2.54
C GLU A 6 -8.61 16.28 -2.61
N ASN A 7 -7.62 17.18 -2.49
CA ASN A 7 -6.19 16.81 -2.49
C ASN A 7 -5.79 15.81 -3.59
N GLU A 8 -6.16 16.10 -4.84
CA GLU A 8 -5.89 15.26 -6.02
C GLU A 8 -6.45 13.83 -5.94
N ARG A 9 -7.51 13.61 -5.15
CA ARG A 9 -8.20 12.32 -5.04
C ARG A 9 -9.69 12.47 -5.28
N ILE A 10 -10.27 11.42 -5.86
CA ILE A 10 -11.72 11.24 -5.97
C ILE A 10 -12.16 10.36 -4.80
N TYR A 11 -13.11 10.85 -4.01
CA TYR A 11 -13.67 10.14 -2.87
C TYR A 11 -15.07 9.63 -3.16
N PHE A 12 -15.35 8.44 -2.64
CA PHE A 12 -16.64 7.75 -2.68
C PHE A 12 -17.09 7.51 -1.24
N HIS A 13 -18.03 8.33 -0.77
CA HIS A 13 -18.51 8.25 0.60
C HIS A 13 -19.92 7.67 0.65
N ASP A 14 -20.06 6.53 1.32
CA ASP A 14 -21.34 5.96 1.74
C ASP A 14 -21.56 6.27 3.23
N LYS A 15 -22.34 7.31 3.51
CA LYS A 15 -22.63 7.76 4.88
C LYS A 15 -23.44 6.74 5.68
N GLU A 16 -24.34 6.00 5.03
CA GLU A 16 -25.19 5.03 5.70
C GLU A 16 -24.39 3.84 6.22
N GLN A 17 -23.38 3.43 5.45
CA GLN A 17 -22.51 2.30 5.79
C GLN A 17 -21.20 2.71 6.47
N ASN A 18 -20.96 4.03 6.63
CA ASN A 18 -19.71 4.60 7.12
C ASN A 18 -18.47 4.08 6.36
N ILE A 19 -18.55 4.07 5.03
CA ILE A 19 -17.47 3.63 4.14
C ILE A 19 -16.95 4.80 3.33
N LEU A 20 -15.64 4.97 3.34
CA LEU A 20 -14.92 5.89 2.49
C LEU A 20 -13.95 5.08 1.61
N GLY A 21 -14.14 5.16 0.30
CA GLY A 21 -13.13 4.69 -0.65
C GLY A 21 -12.67 5.81 -1.57
N TYR A 22 -11.58 5.58 -2.28
CA TYR A 22 -10.91 6.64 -3.01
C TYR A 22 -10.03 6.10 -4.14
N THR A 23 -9.71 6.98 -5.08
CA THR A 23 -8.75 6.77 -6.18
C THR A 23 -8.15 8.12 -6.60
N ASP A 24 -7.14 8.10 -7.46
CA ASP A 24 -6.47 9.30 -7.95
C ASP A 24 -7.40 10.17 -8.82
N PHE A 25 -7.23 11.48 -8.72
CA PHE A 25 -7.90 12.42 -9.61
C PHE A 25 -7.19 12.51 -10.96
N LYS A 26 -7.94 12.20 -12.02
CA LYS A 26 -7.64 12.56 -13.41
C LYS A 26 -8.92 13.06 -14.05
N GLU A 27 -8.85 14.15 -14.81
CA GLU A 27 -10.03 14.82 -15.37
C GLU A 27 -10.95 13.86 -16.13
N LYS A 28 -10.38 13.04 -17.02
CA LYS A 28 -11.14 12.05 -17.79
C LYS A 28 -11.71 10.92 -16.92
N LEU A 29 -10.96 10.43 -15.92
CA LEU A 29 -11.49 9.44 -14.99
C LEU A 29 -12.65 10.02 -14.18
N TRP A 30 -12.51 11.26 -13.71
CA TRP A 30 -13.54 11.96 -12.96
C TRP A 30 -14.84 12.10 -13.75
N ALA A 31 -14.75 12.52 -15.03
CA ALA A 31 -15.90 12.59 -15.92
C ALA A 31 -16.60 11.22 -16.08
N ASP A 32 -15.83 10.14 -16.23
CA ASP A 32 -16.38 8.79 -16.31
C ASP A 32 -17.04 8.35 -14.99
N VAL A 33 -16.40 8.63 -13.87
CA VAL A 33 -16.90 8.32 -12.53
C VAL A 33 -18.21 9.07 -12.25
N GLN A 34 -18.32 10.35 -12.60
CA GLN A 34 -19.54 11.15 -12.39
C GLN A 34 -20.71 10.71 -13.28
N SER A 35 -20.43 10.08 -14.41
CA SER A 35 -21.46 9.68 -15.37
C SER A 35 -22.33 8.51 -14.93
N VAL A 36 -22.03 7.87 -13.79
CA VAL A 36 -22.75 6.70 -13.28
C VAL A 36 -22.97 6.75 -11.78
N ASN A 37 -23.97 6.01 -11.32
CA ASN A 37 -24.21 5.82 -9.89
C ASN A 37 -23.33 4.71 -9.31
N TRP A 38 -22.88 4.92 -8.07
CA TRP A 38 -22.02 4.02 -7.32
C TRP A 38 -22.67 3.51 -6.05
N LYS A 39 -22.38 2.25 -5.72
CA LYS A 39 -22.83 1.54 -4.52
C LYS A 39 -21.75 0.59 -4.02
N ILE A 40 -21.88 0.16 -2.77
CA ILE A 40 -21.07 -0.94 -2.25
C ILE A 40 -21.68 -2.27 -2.67
N SER A 41 -20.88 -3.11 -3.32
CA SER A 41 -21.22 -4.49 -3.64
C SER A 41 -20.57 -5.42 -2.63
N TRP A 42 -21.38 -5.98 -1.74
CA TRP A 42 -20.92 -6.94 -0.74
C TRP A 42 -20.77 -8.35 -1.31
N GLY A 43 -19.62 -8.95 -1.07
CA GLY A 43 -19.39 -10.37 -1.30
C GLY A 43 -20.05 -11.26 -0.23
N LYS A 44 -19.84 -12.57 -0.38
CA LYS A 44 -20.31 -13.57 0.60
C LYS A 44 -19.69 -13.31 1.98
N THR A 45 -20.47 -13.56 3.03
CA THR A 45 -19.98 -13.60 4.41
C THR A 45 -18.93 -14.71 4.56
N ARG A 46 -17.75 -14.35 5.05
CA ARG A 46 -16.68 -15.30 5.41
C ARG A 46 -17.01 -15.99 6.73
N LYS A 47 -16.30 -17.08 7.05
CA LYS A 47 -16.48 -17.84 8.31
C LYS A 47 -16.33 -17.00 9.57
N ASN A 48 -15.51 -15.95 9.52
CA ASN A 48 -15.30 -15.00 10.62
C ASN A 48 -16.32 -13.85 10.67
N GLY A 49 -17.47 -13.96 9.97
CA GLY A 49 -18.51 -12.94 9.93
C GLY A 49 -18.21 -11.72 9.05
N LYS A 50 -16.96 -11.55 8.59
CA LYS A 50 -16.57 -10.41 7.73
C LYS A 50 -17.03 -10.60 6.28
N ARG A 51 -17.32 -9.50 5.59
CA ARG A 51 -17.60 -9.47 4.14
C ARG A 51 -16.57 -8.58 3.45
N LYS A 52 -16.11 -8.99 2.26
CA LYS A 52 -15.31 -8.10 1.39
C LYS A 52 -16.29 -7.30 0.54
N GLY A 53 -16.26 -5.97 0.65
CA GLY A 53 -17.04 -5.06 -0.16
C GLY A 53 -16.21 -4.55 -1.34
N TYR A 54 -16.87 -4.00 -2.36
CA TYR A 54 -16.21 -3.27 -3.43
C TYR A 54 -17.07 -2.09 -3.83
N ILE A 55 -16.44 -0.97 -4.21
CA ILE A 55 -17.17 0.11 -4.89
C ILE A 55 -17.48 -0.35 -6.32
N GLY A 56 -18.76 -0.33 -6.68
CA GLY A 56 -19.22 -0.78 -7.97
C GLY A 56 -20.40 0.00 -8.52
N THR A 57 -20.65 -0.18 -9.80
CA THR A 57 -21.78 0.41 -10.53
C THR A 57 -22.63 -0.67 -11.18
N SER A 58 -23.92 -0.39 -11.35
CA SER A 58 -24.83 -1.25 -12.13
C SER A 58 -24.97 -0.77 -13.58
N SER A 59 -24.34 0.36 -13.94
CA SER A 59 -24.43 0.94 -15.28
C SER A 59 -23.79 0.02 -16.32
N SER A 60 -24.42 -0.11 -17.50
CA SER A 60 -23.89 -0.82 -18.66
C SER A 60 -22.80 -0.05 -19.43
N LYS A 61 -22.58 1.23 -19.12
CA LYS A 61 -21.63 2.12 -19.84
C LYS A 61 -20.24 1.51 -20.04
N PHE A 62 -19.74 0.78 -19.05
CA PHE A 62 -18.39 0.18 -19.05
C PHE A 62 -18.38 -1.31 -19.40
N GLY A 63 -19.44 -1.83 -20.04
CA GLY A 63 -19.53 -3.23 -20.45
C GLY A 63 -19.46 -4.18 -19.26
N LYS A 64 -18.52 -5.14 -19.30
CA LYS A 64 -18.29 -6.13 -18.23
C LYS A 64 -17.56 -5.58 -16.98
N TYR A 65 -16.95 -4.39 -17.07
CA TYR A 65 -16.19 -3.80 -15.96
C TYR A 65 -17.11 -2.99 -15.06
N LYS A 66 -17.32 -3.48 -13.84
CA LYS A 66 -18.33 -2.92 -12.91
C LYS A 66 -17.76 -2.40 -11.60
N LYS A 67 -16.49 -2.66 -11.31
CA LYS A 67 -15.85 -2.30 -10.04
C LYS A 67 -14.87 -1.15 -10.25
N LEU A 68 -14.76 -0.26 -9.26
CA LEU A 68 -13.93 0.94 -9.35
C LEU A 68 -12.49 0.64 -9.75
N HIS A 69 -11.82 -0.30 -9.09
CA HIS A 69 -10.45 -0.70 -9.44
C HIS A 69 -10.31 -1.18 -10.90
N GLN A 70 -11.34 -1.78 -11.49
CA GLN A 70 -11.30 -2.16 -12.91
C GLN A 70 -11.37 -0.93 -13.82
N LEU A 71 -12.20 0.05 -13.47
CA LEU A 71 -12.30 1.31 -14.23
C LEU A 71 -11.04 2.15 -14.11
N VAL A 72 -10.42 2.14 -12.92
CA VAL A 72 -9.08 2.70 -12.71
C VAL A 72 -8.12 2.00 -13.66
N MET A 73 -7.90 0.69 -13.54
CA MET A 73 -6.98 -0.01 -14.45
C MET A 73 -7.29 0.21 -15.94
N LEU A 74 -8.57 0.35 -16.32
CA LEU A 74 -9.00 0.59 -17.70
C LEU A 74 -8.58 1.98 -18.18
N HIS A 75 -8.63 2.98 -17.30
CA HIS A 75 -8.22 4.35 -17.58
C HIS A 75 -6.71 4.44 -17.86
N TRP A 76 -5.89 3.76 -17.07
CA TRP A 76 -4.43 3.83 -17.16
C TRP A 76 -3.83 2.85 -18.17
N TYR A 77 -4.20 1.57 -18.13
CA TYR A 77 -3.62 0.53 -19.00
C TYR A 77 -4.39 0.34 -20.32
N GLY A 78 -5.61 0.86 -20.42
CA GLY A 78 -6.48 0.60 -21.56
C GLY A 78 -7.15 -0.77 -21.52
N LYS A 79 -8.06 -0.99 -22.47
CA LYS A 79 -8.92 -2.17 -22.51
C LYS A 79 -8.13 -3.44 -22.86
N GLU A 80 -7.26 -3.36 -23.85
CA GLU A 80 -6.48 -4.49 -24.36
C GLU A 80 -5.66 -5.14 -23.26
N ALA A 81 -4.94 -4.34 -22.46
CA ALA A 81 -4.12 -4.84 -21.36
C ALA A 81 -4.93 -5.57 -20.27
N ILE A 82 -6.13 -5.08 -19.93
CA ILE A 82 -6.99 -5.78 -18.96
C ILE A 82 -7.51 -7.10 -19.54
N GLU A 83 -7.92 -7.10 -20.81
CA GLU A 83 -8.44 -8.31 -21.46
C GLU A 83 -7.35 -9.38 -21.55
N GLU A 84 -6.15 -9.00 -21.99
CA GLU A 84 -4.99 -9.90 -22.02
C GLU A 84 -4.64 -10.44 -20.63
N ALA A 85 -4.65 -9.58 -19.61
CA ALA A 85 -4.39 -10.01 -18.23
C ALA A 85 -5.43 -11.07 -17.77
N TYR A 86 -6.71 -10.82 -18.02
CA TYR A 86 -7.77 -11.76 -17.64
C TYR A 86 -7.73 -13.06 -18.43
N GLU A 87 -7.34 -13.03 -19.71
CA GLU A 87 -7.13 -14.23 -20.54
C GLU A 87 -5.98 -15.11 -20.01
N LYS A 88 -5.01 -14.50 -19.32
CA LYS A 88 -3.86 -15.18 -18.70
C LYS A 88 -4.08 -15.56 -17.23
N ASP A 89 -5.32 -15.53 -16.75
CA ASP A 89 -5.69 -15.78 -15.34
C ASP A 89 -5.05 -14.80 -14.33
N PHE A 90 -4.80 -13.56 -14.75
CA PHE A 90 -4.46 -12.46 -13.84
C PHE A 90 -5.73 -11.75 -13.36
N ILE A 91 -5.64 -11.10 -12.21
CA ILE A 91 -6.68 -10.24 -11.64
C ILE A 91 -6.11 -8.86 -11.35
N VAL A 92 -6.99 -7.89 -11.09
CA VAL A 92 -6.58 -6.59 -10.53
C VAL A 92 -6.49 -6.73 -9.01
N GLU A 93 -5.27 -6.66 -8.48
CA GLU A 93 -4.96 -6.82 -7.06
C GLU A 93 -4.83 -5.47 -6.36
N HIS A 94 -5.23 -5.42 -5.08
CA HIS A 94 -5.00 -4.29 -4.18
C HIS A 94 -3.86 -4.66 -3.24
N MET A 95 -2.70 -4.01 -3.38
CA MET A 95 -1.48 -4.39 -2.65
C MET A 95 -1.65 -4.36 -1.13
N ASP A 96 -2.40 -3.39 -0.61
CA ASP A 96 -2.76 -3.31 0.82
C ASP A 96 -3.99 -4.15 1.24
N ASN A 97 -4.58 -4.93 0.33
CA ASN A 97 -5.81 -5.71 0.54
C ASN A 97 -7.04 -4.88 1.00
N ASP A 98 -6.98 -3.55 0.92
CA ASP A 98 -8.14 -2.68 1.11
C ASP A 98 -8.85 -2.48 -0.23
N SER A 99 -10.00 -3.14 -0.38
CA SER A 99 -10.86 -3.03 -1.56
C SER A 99 -11.45 -1.64 -1.82
N PHE A 100 -11.29 -0.70 -0.89
CA PHE A 100 -11.76 0.68 -1.01
C PHE A 100 -10.62 1.67 -1.34
N ASN A 101 -9.35 1.24 -1.23
CA ASN A 101 -8.21 1.98 -1.74
C ASN A 101 -7.93 1.57 -3.20
N CYS A 102 -8.52 2.32 -4.14
CA CYS A 102 -8.35 2.10 -5.58
C CYS A 102 -7.34 3.09 -6.20
N CYS A 103 -6.41 3.66 -5.43
CA CYS A 103 -5.32 4.45 -6.01
C CYS A 103 -4.47 3.58 -6.95
N ILE A 104 -4.03 4.14 -8.07
CA ILE A 104 -3.27 3.42 -9.10
C ILE A 104 -1.96 2.84 -8.54
N ASP A 105 -1.35 3.54 -7.58
CA ASP A 105 -0.14 3.10 -6.90
C ASP A 105 -0.35 1.91 -5.95
N ASN A 106 -1.62 1.60 -5.61
CA ASN A 106 -2.04 0.45 -4.82
C ASN A 106 -2.53 -0.72 -5.70
N LEU A 107 -2.65 -0.54 -7.02
CA LEU A 107 -3.17 -1.56 -7.93
C LEU A 107 -2.09 -2.18 -8.81
N SER A 108 -2.25 -3.46 -9.11
CA SER A 108 -1.42 -4.16 -10.11
C SER A 108 -2.16 -5.35 -10.71
N PHE A 109 -1.64 -5.90 -11.81
CA PHE A 109 -2.06 -7.23 -12.26
C PHE A 109 -1.26 -8.28 -11.51
N ALA A 110 -1.95 -9.28 -10.96
CA ALA A 110 -1.34 -10.41 -10.26
C ALA A 110 -1.98 -11.73 -10.72
N PRO A 111 -1.23 -12.84 -10.82
CA PRO A 111 -1.82 -14.15 -11.04
C PRO A 111 -2.84 -14.48 -9.93
N ASP A 112 -4.02 -14.99 -10.29
CA ASP A 112 -5.12 -15.22 -9.33
C ASP A 112 -4.72 -16.18 -8.19
N ASN A 113 -3.94 -17.22 -8.50
CA ASN A 113 -3.42 -18.16 -7.51
C ASN A 113 -2.45 -17.49 -6.52
N VAL A 114 -1.55 -16.62 -6.99
CA VAL A 114 -0.60 -15.88 -6.15
C VAL A 114 -1.35 -14.89 -5.27
N ASN A 115 -2.35 -14.18 -5.81
CA ASN A 115 -3.21 -13.30 -5.02
C ASN A 115 -3.96 -14.04 -3.90
N LYS A 116 -4.53 -15.20 -4.21
CA LYS A 116 -5.20 -16.04 -3.20
C LYS A 116 -4.21 -16.47 -2.10
N ALA A 117 -2.98 -16.84 -2.45
CA ALA A 117 -1.94 -17.19 -1.49
C ALA A 117 -1.55 -15.99 -0.60
N LYS A 118 -1.34 -14.80 -1.20
CA LYS A 118 -1.08 -13.54 -0.48
C LYS A 118 -2.14 -13.26 0.58
N GLY A 119 -3.42 -13.42 0.22
CA GLY A 119 -4.55 -13.20 1.11
C GLY A 119 -4.64 -14.18 2.29
N LEU A 120 -4.00 -15.35 2.19
CA LEU A 120 -3.94 -16.38 3.23
C LEU A 120 -2.65 -16.35 4.06
N THR A 121 -1.67 -15.53 3.66
CA THR A 121 -0.33 -15.47 4.26
C THR A 121 0.04 -14.01 4.55
N TYR A 122 0.75 -13.35 3.63
CA TYR A 122 1.27 -12.00 3.74
C TYR A 122 0.26 -10.99 4.29
N ASP A 123 -0.99 -11.01 3.82
CA ASP A 123 -2.00 -10.03 4.25
C ASP A 123 -2.41 -10.17 5.72
N ILE A 124 -2.30 -11.37 6.30
CA ILE A 124 -2.57 -11.64 7.71
C ILE A 124 -1.32 -11.28 8.52
N GLU A 125 -0.18 -11.86 8.14
CA GLU A 125 1.09 -11.73 8.83
C GLU A 125 1.54 -10.26 8.91
N ARG A 126 1.34 -9.47 7.85
CA ARG A 126 1.75 -8.05 7.83
C ARG A 126 0.98 -7.20 8.83
N ILE A 127 -0.27 -7.56 9.15
CA ILE A 127 -1.10 -6.85 10.13
C ILE A 127 -0.63 -7.21 11.54
N GLU A 128 -0.33 -8.50 11.76
CA GLU A 128 0.18 -9.01 13.03
C GLU A 128 1.58 -8.46 13.36
N ALA A 129 2.38 -8.19 12.33
CA ALA A 129 3.74 -7.66 12.46
C ALA A 129 3.81 -6.14 12.74
N ILE A 130 2.72 -5.37 12.60
CA ILE A 130 2.70 -3.92 12.82
C ILE A 130 3.40 -3.47 14.12
N PRO A 131 3.30 -4.15 15.29
CA PRO A 131 4.07 -3.76 16.49
C PRO A 131 5.59 -3.69 16.28
N ILE A 132 6.12 -4.46 15.33
CA ILE A 132 7.55 -4.60 15.04
C ILE A 132 7.91 -3.80 13.77
N VAL A 133 7.17 -4.04 12.69
CA VAL A 133 7.47 -3.54 11.35
C VAL A 133 6.20 -3.38 10.52
N ALA A 134 6.14 -2.32 9.72
CA ALA A 134 5.10 -2.11 8.71
C ALA A 134 5.71 -2.30 7.32
N VAL A 135 5.28 -3.33 6.59
CA VAL A 135 5.72 -3.62 5.22
C VAL A 135 4.58 -3.33 4.24
N ASN A 136 4.85 -2.53 3.21
CA ASN A 136 3.87 -2.17 2.18
C ASN A 136 4.48 -2.28 0.78
N MET A 137 3.64 -2.56 -0.21
CA MET A 137 4.03 -2.59 -1.62
C MET A 137 3.29 -1.51 -2.39
N TYR A 138 3.97 -0.93 -3.37
CA TYR A 138 3.45 0.05 -4.30
C TYR A 138 3.93 -0.28 -5.70
N LYS A 139 3.21 0.25 -6.69
CA LYS A 139 3.63 0.22 -8.08
C LYS A 139 3.64 1.63 -8.64
N ASP A 140 4.75 2.02 -9.23
CA ASP A 140 4.79 3.23 -10.03
C ASP A 140 4.32 2.93 -11.44
N PHE A 141 3.34 3.69 -11.92
CA PHE A 141 2.76 3.44 -13.23
C PHE A 141 3.63 3.97 -14.38
N ASP A 142 4.40 5.03 -14.14
CA ASP A 142 5.22 5.62 -15.20
C ASP A 142 6.42 4.74 -15.53
N THR A 143 7.08 4.18 -14.52
CA THR A 143 8.22 3.27 -14.67
C THR A 143 7.84 1.78 -14.69
N GLN A 144 6.60 1.45 -14.30
CA GLN A 144 6.11 0.07 -14.09
C GLN A 144 6.83 -0.70 -12.97
N LYS A 145 7.76 -0.08 -12.25
CA LYS A 145 8.52 -0.68 -11.16
C LYS A 145 7.67 -0.81 -9.90
N PHE A 146 8.01 -1.77 -9.05
CA PHE A 146 7.44 -1.89 -7.71
C PHE A 146 8.36 -1.26 -6.67
N GLN A 147 7.79 -0.87 -5.53
CA GLN A 147 8.55 -0.49 -4.35
C GLN A 147 7.99 -1.19 -3.12
N ILE A 148 8.88 -1.80 -2.33
CA ILE A 148 8.58 -2.20 -0.96
C ILE A 148 9.04 -1.08 -0.05
N THR A 149 8.16 -0.63 0.84
CA THR A 149 8.53 0.26 1.94
C THR A 149 8.39 -0.48 3.26
N VAL A 150 9.36 -0.27 4.14
CA VAL A 150 9.45 -0.88 5.46
C VAL A 150 9.57 0.25 6.46
N GLY A 151 8.61 0.35 7.39
CA GLY A 151 8.68 1.25 8.55
C GLY A 151 8.98 0.45 9.80
N PHE A 152 9.97 0.87 10.59
CA PHE A 152 10.38 0.16 11.80
C PHE A 152 9.69 0.76 13.04
N ASN A 153 8.87 -0.05 13.72
CA ASN A 153 8.23 0.32 14.99
C ASN A 153 9.03 -0.15 16.20
N SER A 154 9.85 -1.19 16.02
CA SER A 154 10.92 -1.56 16.96
C SER A 154 12.24 -0.88 16.57
N PRO A 155 13.12 -0.54 17.53
CA PRO A 155 14.41 0.05 17.22
C PRO A 155 15.26 -0.85 16.32
N VAL A 156 15.68 -0.32 15.18
CA VAL A 156 16.58 -0.99 14.22
C VAL A 156 17.82 -0.16 14.01
N VAL A 157 18.97 -0.83 13.94
CA VAL A 157 20.26 -0.22 13.62
C VAL A 157 20.86 -0.82 12.35
N GLN A 158 21.37 0.03 11.47
CA GLN A 158 22.16 -0.37 10.32
C GLN A 158 23.64 -0.29 10.68
N LYS A 159 24.40 -1.34 10.35
CA LYS A 159 25.87 -1.29 10.40
C LYS A 159 26.40 -0.50 9.20
N THR A 160 27.22 0.49 9.49
CA THR A 160 27.91 1.35 8.51
C THR A 160 29.41 1.31 8.74
N GLU A 161 30.20 1.95 7.87
CA GLU A 161 31.64 2.11 8.07
C GLU A 161 31.96 2.88 9.37
N ASN A 162 31.06 3.77 9.80
CA ASN A 162 31.22 4.64 10.97
C ASN A 162 30.60 4.06 12.27
N GLY A 163 30.10 2.82 12.25
CA GLY A 163 29.47 2.18 13.40
C GLY A 163 28.02 1.81 13.15
N PHE A 164 27.12 2.11 14.09
CA PHE A 164 25.70 1.78 14.01
C PHE A 164 24.85 3.04 13.92
N GLU A 165 23.92 3.08 12.98
CA GLU A 165 22.98 4.19 12.80
C GLU A 165 21.54 3.69 12.96
N TYR A 166 20.71 4.42 13.70
CA TYR A 166 19.29 4.08 13.85
C TYR A 166 18.52 4.37 12.56
N VAL A 167 17.56 3.50 12.24
CA VAL A 167 16.79 3.54 10.99
C VAL A 167 15.30 3.59 11.29
N ASN A 168 14.58 4.51 10.63
CA ASN A 168 13.13 4.62 10.71
C ASN A 168 12.43 3.89 9.56
N ALA A 169 13.03 3.93 8.36
CA ALA A 169 12.45 3.27 7.20
C ALA A 169 13.50 2.77 6.20
N LEU A 170 13.10 1.77 5.43
CA LEU A 170 13.83 1.23 4.30
C LEU A 170 12.89 1.20 3.09
N LYS A 171 13.38 1.61 1.92
CA LYS A 171 12.64 1.62 0.66
C LYS A 171 13.44 0.85 -0.38
N LEU A 172 12.84 -0.15 -1.01
CA LEU A 172 13.50 -1.02 -1.98
C LEU A 172 12.72 -1.01 -3.29
N VAL A 173 13.40 -0.80 -4.41
CA VAL A 173 12.78 -0.78 -5.75
C VAL A 173 12.99 -2.10 -6.46
N TYR A 174 11.98 -2.55 -7.20
CA TYR A 174 11.94 -3.81 -7.92
C TYR A 174 11.51 -3.61 -9.37
N GLU A 175 11.95 -4.52 -10.23
CA GLU A 175 11.39 -4.66 -11.58
C GLU A 175 9.88 -4.92 -11.56
N ASN A 176 9.23 -4.81 -12.72
CA ASN A 176 7.80 -5.13 -12.91
C ASN A 176 7.50 -6.64 -12.77
N ASP A 177 7.81 -7.22 -11.61
CA ASP A 177 7.58 -8.62 -11.24
C ASP A 177 6.89 -8.66 -9.88
N PHE A 178 5.55 -8.76 -9.92
CA PHE A 178 4.73 -8.84 -8.72
C PHE A 178 5.08 -10.05 -7.84
N ARG A 179 5.38 -11.21 -8.45
CA ARG A 179 5.60 -12.44 -7.70
C ARG A 179 6.91 -12.35 -6.92
N ARG A 180 7.98 -11.89 -7.57
CA ARG A 180 9.27 -11.71 -6.92
C ARG A 180 9.21 -10.63 -5.83
N THR A 181 8.54 -9.51 -6.11
CA THR A 181 8.33 -8.45 -5.12
C THR A 181 7.57 -8.96 -3.90
N LEU A 182 6.50 -9.74 -4.09
CA LEU A 182 5.73 -10.32 -2.99
C LEU A 182 6.56 -11.29 -2.14
N LEU A 183 7.39 -12.14 -2.77
CA LEU A 183 8.26 -13.06 -2.03
C LEU A 183 9.25 -12.32 -1.15
N ASP A 184 9.88 -11.26 -1.67
CA ASP A 184 10.78 -10.43 -0.86
C ASP A 184 10.04 -9.68 0.25
N ALA A 185 8.81 -9.23 0.01
CA ALA A 185 7.98 -8.63 1.06
C ALA A 185 7.67 -9.61 2.20
N GLN A 186 7.47 -10.89 1.86
CA GLN A 186 7.30 -11.97 2.84
C GLN A 186 8.60 -12.30 3.57
N GLU A 187 9.73 -12.34 2.87
CA GLU A 187 11.04 -12.57 3.46
C GLU A 187 11.39 -11.46 4.47
N ILE A 188 11.24 -10.20 4.09
CA ILE A 188 11.46 -9.05 4.98
C ILE A 188 10.61 -9.19 6.24
N LEU A 189 9.33 -9.52 6.05
CA LEU A 189 8.40 -9.69 7.16
C LEU A 189 8.83 -10.82 8.10
N TYR A 190 9.16 -11.97 7.54
CA TYR A 190 9.59 -13.16 8.28
C TYR A 190 10.87 -12.90 9.06
N GLU A 191 11.90 -12.36 8.40
CA GLU A 191 13.21 -12.10 9.00
C GLU A 191 13.12 -11.06 10.12
N MET A 192 12.37 -9.97 9.91
CA MET A 192 12.21 -8.94 10.93
C MET A 192 11.44 -9.43 12.16
N VAL A 193 10.41 -10.27 11.97
CA VAL A 193 9.59 -10.76 13.08
C VAL A 193 10.25 -11.90 13.84
N ASN A 194 10.93 -12.82 13.15
CA ASN A 194 11.44 -14.06 13.77
C ASN A 194 12.92 -13.99 14.13
N ASN A 195 13.73 -13.27 13.34
CA ASN A 195 15.19 -13.25 13.49
C ASN A 195 15.72 -11.89 13.93
N GLY A 196 14.97 -10.80 13.72
CA GLY A 196 15.37 -9.43 14.07
C GLY A 196 16.55 -8.90 13.25
N LEU A 197 16.87 -9.55 12.12
CA LEU A 197 17.99 -9.22 11.25
C LEU A 197 17.55 -9.27 9.79
N LEU A 198 17.76 -8.18 9.05
CA LEU A 198 17.50 -8.13 7.62
C LEU A 198 18.80 -7.94 6.85
N ASP A 199 19.13 -8.90 5.98
CA ASP A 199 20.23 -8.79 5.03
C ASP A 199 19.67 -8.40 3.66
N THR A 200 19.71 -7.09 3.35
CA THR A 200 19.17 -6.59 2.08
C THR A 200 19.90 -7.13 0.87
N SER A 201 21.15 -7.59 0.99
CA SER A 201 21.92 -8.13 -0.14
C SER A 201 21.36 -9.45 -0.69
N LYS A 202 20.51 -10.14 0.09
CA LYS A 202 19.82 -11.36 -0.32
C LYS A 202 18.48 -11.11 -1.02
N LEU A 203 18.03 -9.86 -1.06
CA LEU A 203 16.79 -9.45 -1.70
C LEU A 203 17.04 -9.08 -3.17
N HIS A 204 16.02 -9.23 -4.01
CA HIS A 204 16.06 -9.03 -5.45
C HIS A 204 15.85 -7.57 -5.90
N HIS A 205 15.96 -6.62 -4.98
CA HIS A 205 15.81 -5.20 -5.26
C HIS A 205 16.90 -4.69 -6.23
N LEU A 206 16.54 -3.71 -7.06
CA LEU A 206 17.45 -3.00 -7.98
C LEU A 206 18.31 -1.99 -7.22
N ASN A 207 17.67 -1.25 -6.33
CA ASN A 207 18.30 -0.25 -5.48
C ASN A 207 17.45 -0.06 -4.21
N TYR A 208 18.02 0.60 -3.21
CA TYR A 208 17.33 0.90 -1.97
C TYR A 208 17.76 2.24 -1.38
N LYS A 209 16.93 2.77 -0.49
CA LYS A 209 17.19 3.96 0.30
C LYS A 209 16.85 3.68 1.77
N VAL A 210 17.74 4.11 2.66
CA VAL A 210 17.54 4.06 4.10
C VAL A 210 17.20 5.46 4.60
N GLU A 211 16.18 5.55 5.44
CA GLU A 211 15.80 6.78 6.15
C GLU A 211 16.26 6.66 7.60
N LYS A 212 17.25 7.48 7.97
CA LYS A 212 17.83 7.48 9.32
C LYS A 212 16.84 8.02 10.35
N ALA A 213 16.93 7.51 11.57
CA ALA A 213 16.18 8.03 12.69
C ALA A 213 16.71 9.39 13.14
N ILE A 214 15.79 10.26 13.56
CA ILE A 214 16.13 11.50 14.26
C ILE A 214 16.20 11.16 15.76
N LEU A 215 17.39 11.27 16.34
CA LEU A 215 17.59 11.07 17.78
C LEU A 215 17.49 12.41 18.50
N THR A 216 16.61 12.48 19.50
CA THR A 216 16.47 13.64 20.37
C THR A 216 16.20 13.19 21.80
N VAL A 217 16.56 14.06 22.76
CA VAL A 217 16.19 13.89 24.17
C VAL A 217 14.79 14.46 24.39
N LEU A 218 13.97 13.75 25.15
CA LEU A 218 12.67 14.24 25.61
C LEU A 218 12.86 15.30 26.70
N GLN A 219 12.06 16.35 26.67
CA GLN A 219 11.98 17.38 27.69
C GLN A 219 10.95 16.97 28.75
N GLU A 220 10.99 17.63 29.92
CA GLU A 220 10.04 17.37 31.01
C GLU A 220 8.59 17.53 30.52
N GLY A 221 7.78 16.49 30.73
CA GLY A 221 6.38 16.45 30.30
C GLY A 221 6.15 15.88 28.90
N GLU A 222 7.19 15.52 28.16
CA GLU A 222 7.09 14.90 26.83
C GLU A 222 7.13 13.36 26.86
N GLU A 223 7.19 12.73 28.03
CA GLU A 223 7.43 11.29 28.19
C GLU A 223 6.35 10.42 27.54
N ASN A 224 5.13 10.96 27.41
CA ASN A 224 3.99 10.29 26.78
C ASN A 224 3.49 11.02 25.52
N ALA A 225 4.27 11.98 25.01
CA ALA A 225 3.87 12.73 23.82
C ALA A 225 3.93 11.82 22.58
N SER A 226 2.86 11.81 21.77
CA SER A 226 2.89 11.17 20.46
C SER A 226 3.71 11.97 19.45
N MET A 227 3.73 13.30 19.62
CA MET A 227 4.46 14.21 18.76
C MET A 227 5.14 15.28 19.61
N ILE A 228 6.36 15.65 19.22
CA ILE A 228 7.14 16.72 19.85
C ILE A 228 7.61 17.69 18.76
N GLN A 229 7.83 18.95 19.12
CA GLN A 229 8.36 19.94 18.19
C GLN A 229 9.83 20.23 18.49
N ARG A 230 10.67 20.26 17.45
CA ARG A 230 12.08 20.68 17.52
C ARG A 230 12.37 21.59 16.33
N ASN A 231 12.91 22.78 16.58
CA ASN A 231 13.28 23.74 15.53
C ASN A 231 12.16 24.05 14.52
N GLY A 232 10.90 24.07 14.96
CA GLY A 232 9.74 24.31 14.11
C GLY A 232 9.18 23.07 13.40
N GLU A 233 9.91 21.94 13.41
CA GLU A 233 9.48 20.68 12.82
C GLU A 233 8.80 19.78 13.84
N TRP A 234 7.73 19.12 13.41
CA TRP A 234 7.06 18.10 14.21
C TRP A 234 7.72 16.74 14.00
N LEU A 235 8.08 16.11 15.10
CA LEU A 235 8.62 14.76 15.15
C LEU A 235 7.57 13.83 15.73
N LEU A 236 7.40 12.68 15.09
CA LEU A 236 6.64 11.56 15.64
C LEU A 236 7.53 10.80 16.62
N VAL A 237 7.08 10.68 17.86
CA VAL A 237 7.76 9.87 18.88
C VAL A 237 7.28 8.44 18.71
N PHE A 238 8.18 7.47 18.57
CA PHE A 238 7.81 6.06 18.58
C PHE A 238 7.72 5.52 20.01
N ASN A 239 6.52 5.13 20.42
CA ASN A 239 6.22 4.55 21.72
C ASN A 239 5.04 3.56 21.58
N ASP A 240 4.54 3.02 22.70
CA ASP A 240 3.46 2.03 22.66
C ASP A 240 2.13 2.55 22.07
N GLN A 241 1.95 3.88 22.00
CA GLN A 241 0.74 4.55 21.52
C GLN A 241 0.83 4.95 20.04
N THR A 242 2.03 4.99 19.47
CA THR A 242 2.29 5.48 18.11
C THR A 242 3.01 4.43 17.28
N ARG A 243 2.43 4.11 16.13
CA ARG A 243 3.01 3.12 15.21
C ARG A 243 2.91 3.61 13.78
N ILE A 244 3.98 3.40 13.04
CA ILE A 244 3.96 3.42 11.59
C ILE A 244 3.06 2.28 11.13
N ILE A 245 2.02 2.61 10.38
CA ILE A 245 1.18 1.63 9.67
C ILE A 245 1.53 1.55 8.18
N LYS A 246 2.13 2.62 7.65
CA LYS A 246 2.47 2.78 6.24
C LYS A 246 3.57 3.82 6.06
N VAL A 247 4.55 3.53 5.22
CA VAL A 247 5.54 4.50 4.73
C VAL A 247 5.25 4.77 3.26
N ALA A 248 5.18 6.04 2.85
CA ALA A 248 4.92 6.39 1.45
C ALA A 248 6.11 6.00 0.55
N PRO A 249 5.85 5.58 -0.70
CA PRO A 249 6.92 5.28 -1.65
C PRO A 249 7.70 6.56 -2.00
N ASP A 250 8.99 6.41 -2.27
CA ASP A 250 9.85 7.48 -2.77
C ASP A 250 9.79 7.49 -4.31
N LYS A 251 9.19 8.56 -4.88
CA LYS A 251 9.02 8.70 -6.33
C LYS A 251 10.35 8.84 -7.07
N ASP A 252 11.35 9.46 -6.44
CA ASP A 252 12.65 9.70 -7.08
C ASP A 252 13.48 8.42 -7.14
N LEU A 253 13.22 7.47 -6.23
CA LEU A 253 13.94 6.20 -6.18
C LEU A 253 13.61 5.29 -7.37
N TYR A 254 12.42 5.40 -7.96
CA TYR A 254 12.05 4.63 -9.16
C TYR A 254 12.90 4.98 -10.40
N GLN A 255 13.42 6.21 -10.46
CA GLN A 255 14.16 6.74 -11.61
C GLN A 255 15.66 6.41 -11.56
N LYS A 256 16.15 5.92 -10.42
CA LYS A 256 17.52 5.43 -10.24
C LYS A 256 17.63 3.97 -10.68
#